data_AF-A0A3B8U0Z5-F1
#
_entry.id   AF-A0A3B8U0Z5-F1
#
_cell.length_a   1.000
_cell.length_b   1.000
_cell.length_c   1.000
_cell.angle_alpha   90.00
_cell.angle_beta   90.00
_cell.angle_gamma   90.00
#
_symmetry.space_group_name_H-M   'P 1'
#
loop_
_entity.id
_entity.type
_entity.pdbx_description
1 polymer ?
#
loop_
_entity_poly.entity_id
_entity_poly.type
_entity_poly.pdbx_seq_one_letter_code
_entity_poly.pdbx_strand_id
1 'polypeptide(L)'
;MLNIMAEPAYLLNPGVLVADDGVIVAAVFRGAQPCGLVLYRISDGSRIRIPFTDEYRFGSLYCVKIRSLDPAEWGYRFYAGNTTFIDPAARSIITVRDGESDLKVGGFFYRSDELLPAYSGKCRTNRNDDILYSFHVRGFTMLDSELRSVPGTFSAAAEKIGYLKELGITCVEIMPVYEQQPVTRPDNGPRTMEDALALYPVSKDGLPVRDLSAPKGNYWGYTRGFYYAPNSVFGTPGYEGGVQKEFADMVSSFHDAGISVILQLYFPASVTSQVQSDIARFYVTHYDIDGFHLLGSVADIRSFTSDPLLSDILIFHTDFPYEEIRGMDAENPEAGMISTGNLYDHNGVYADLLRRFAKSDDYVMREFLL
;
A
#
# COMPACT_ATOMS: atom_id res chain seq x y z
N MET A 1 31.32 -0.51 22.20
CA MET A 1 30.78 -1.34 21.11
C MET A 1 29.51 -1.99 21.64
N LEU A 2 28.37 -1.76 20.99
CA LEU A 2 27.13 -2.47 21.33
C LEU A 2 27.37 -3.97 21.06
N ASN A 3 27.17 -4.83 22.06
CA ASN A 3 27.33 -6.27 21.89
C ASN A 3 26.03 -6.84 21.30
N ILE A 4 25.81 -6.58 20.01
CA ILE A 4 24.63 -7.09 19.30
C ILE A 4 24.77 -8.60 19.16
N MET A 5 23.84 -9.34 19.77
CA MET A 5 23.78 -10.80 19.68
C MET A 5 22.68 -11.21 18.70
N ALA A 6 23.03 -12.06 17.75
CA ALA A 6 22.10 -12.67 16.79
C ALA A 6 21.87 -14.14 17.16
N GLU A 7 20.62 -14.61 17.12
CA GLU A 7 20.25 -16.00 17.38
C GLU A 7 19.13 -16.48 16.44
N PRO A 8 18.95 -17.80 16.25
CA PRO A 8 17.86 -18.34 15.45
C PRO A 8 16.48 -17.93 15.98
N ALA A 9 15.57 -17.63 15.07
CA ALA A 9 14.19 -17.28 15.39
C ALA A 9 13.22 -17.88 14.38
N TYR A 10 11.92 -17.69 14.62
CA TYR A 10 10.86 -18.28 13.79
C TYR A 10 9.77 -17.25 13.52
N LEU A 11 9.60 -16.90 12.25
CA LEU A 11 8.46 -16.18 11.71
C LEU A 11 8.00 -16.92 10.46
N LEU A 12 6.68 -17.05 10.29
CA LEU A 12 6.11 -17.74 9.15
C LEU A 12 6.24 -16.91 7.86
N ASN A 13 6.03 -15.59 7.99
CA ASN A 13 6.04 -14.66 6.87
C ASN A 13 7.31 -13.79 6.89
N PRO A 14 7.86 -13.41 5.72
CA PRO A 14 8.93 -12.42 5.63
C PRO A 14 8.52 -11.06 6.20
N GLY A 15 9.52 -10.31 6.68
CA GLY A 15 9.34 -9.00 7.28
C GLY A 15 10.03 -8.90 8.63
N VAL A 16 9.58 -7.94 9.44
CA VAL A 16 10.18 -7.68 10.76
C VAL A 16 9.10 -7.62 11.83
N LEU A 17 9.41 -8.23 12.97
CA LEU A 17 8.64 -8.17 14.21
C LEU A 17 9.49 -7.53 15.30
N VAL A 18 8.95 -6.50 15.95
CA VAL A 18 9.56 -5.90 17.14
C VAL A 18 9.12 -6.70 18.36
N ALA A 19 10.07 -7.15 19.18
CA ALA A 19 9.83 -7.91 20.42
C ALA A 19 10.41 -7.15 21.62
N ASP A 20 9.98 -7.51 22.83
CA ASP A 20 10.39 -6.82 24.08
C ASP A 20 11.91 -6.71 24.27
N ASP A 21 12.68 -7.68 23.78
CA ASP A 21 14.12 -7.77 23.95
C ASP A 21 14.92 -7.64 22.63
N GLY A 22 14.30 -7.14 21.56
CA GLY A 22 14.97 -6.88 20.28
C GLY A 22 14.07 -6.92 19.05
N VAL A 23 14.62 -7.35 17.92
CA VAL A 23 13.87 -7.46 16.66
C VAL A 23 14.07 -8.84 16.03
N ILE A 24 13.01 -9.40 15.45
CA ILE A 24 13.07 -10.63 14.66
C ILE A 24 12.92 -10.24 13.20
N VAL A 25 13.87 -10.65 12.37
CA VAL A 25 13.94 -10.33 10.95
C VAL A 25 13.85 -11.62 10.15
N ALA A 26 12.88 -11.68 9.24
CA ALA A 26 12.67 -12.80 8.33
C ALA A 26 12.81 -12.37 6.87
N ALA A 27 13.67 -13.03 6.10
CA ALA A 27 13.97 -12.66 4.72
C ALA A 27 14.16 -13.88 3.82
N VAL A 28 13.73 -13.76 2.56
CA VAL A 28 13.89 -14.85 1.58
C VAL A 28 15.13 -14.61 0.72
N PHE A 29 16.05 -15.56 0.73
CA PHE A 29 17.20 -15.59 -0.18
C PHE A 29 17.29 -16.94 -0.90
N ARG A 30 17.29 -16.89 -2.25
CA ARG A 30 17.42 -18.08 -3.10
C ARG A 30 18.80 -18.10 -3.74
N GLY A 31 19.68 -18.97 -3.25
CA GLY A 31 21.02 -19.19 -3.83
C GLY A 31 22.04 -18.06 -3.66
N ALA A 32 21.70 -16.97 -2.95
CA ALA A 32 22.62 -15.86 -2.70
C ALA A 32 23.55 -16.19 -1.52
N GLN A 33 24.85 -16.22 -1.78
CA GLN A 33 25.90 -16.29 -0.75
C GLN A 33 27.05 -15.36 -1.14
N PRO A 34 27.53 -14.48 -0.23
CA PRO A 34 27.02 -14.23 1.12
C PRO A 34 25.70 -13.43 1.11
N CYS A 35 24.84 -13.62 2.10
CA CYS A 35 23.64 -12.81 2.32
C CYS A 35 23.49 -12.38 3.78
N GLY A 36 22.62 -11.42 4.05
CA GLY A 36 22.34 -10.98 5.42
C GLY A 36 21.73 -9.60 5.53
N LEU A 37 21.94 -8.99 6.69
CA LEU A 37 21.42 -7.69 7.07
C LEU A 37 22.55 -6.67 7.24
N VAL A 38 22.31 -5.43 6.85
CA VAL A 38 23.11 -4.28 7.26
C VAL A 38 22.21 -3.37 8.08
N LEU A 39 22.58 -3.17 9.34
CA LEU A 39 21.99 -2.18 10.22
C LEU A 39 22.65 -0.83 9.97
N TYR A 40 21.86 0.24 9.96
CA TYR A 40 22.29 1.62 9.79
C TYR A 40 21.79 2.42 10.98
N ARG A 41 22.70 3.06 11.71
CA ARG A 41 22.32 3.92 12.82
C ARG A 41 21.76 5.22 12.29
N ILE A 42 20.60 5.63 12.77
CA ILE A 42 19.87 6.78 12.24
C ILE A 42 20.62 8.10 12.52
N SER A 43 21.27 8.20 13.68
CA SER A 43 21.94 9.41 14.14
C SER A 43 23.18 9.80 13.34
N ASP A 44 23.96 8.81 12.88
CA ASP A 44 25.30 9.03 12.32
C ASP A 44 25.63 8.18 11.08
N GLY A 45 24.72 7.30 10.64
CA GLY A 45 24.92 6.43 9.49
C GLY A 45 25.88 5.26 9.72
N SER A 46 26.36 5.05 10.95
CA SER A 46 27.25 3.93 11.27
C SER A 46 26.59 2.58 10.97
N ARG A 47 27.40 1.61 10.52
CA ARG A 47 26.88 0.36 9.94
C ARG A 47 27.36 -0.86 10.69
N ILE A 48 26.46 -1.84 10.86
CA ILE A 48 26.78 -3.16 11.40
C ILE A 48 26.25 -4.20 10.42
N ARG A 49 27.12 -5.09 9.93
CA ARG A 49 26.72 -6.20 9.05
C ARG A 49 26.48 -7.45 9.89
N ILE A 50 25.34 -8.09 9.70
CA ILE A 50 24.96 -9.35 10.34
C ILE A 50 24.81 -10.38 9.21
N PRO A 51 25.76 -11.31 9.05
CA PRO A 51 25.66 -12.35 8.04
C PRO A 51 24.58 -13.36 8.42
N PHE A 52 23.80 -13.78 7.42
CA PHE A 52 22.87 -14.87 7.59
C PHE A 52 23.57 -16.19 7.26
N THR A 53 23.64 -17.06 8.25
CA THR A 53 24.25 -18.40 8.16
C THR A 53 23.14 -19.45 8.04
N ASP A 54 23.50 -20.68 7.68
CA ASP A 54 22.52 -21.78 7.55
C ASP A 54 21.84 -22.16 8.89
N GLU A 55 22.36 -21.69 10.04
CA GLU A 55 21.74 -21.92 11.35
C GLU A 55 20.42 -21.14 11.53
N TYR A 56 20.18 -20.11 10.72
CA TYR A 56 18.98 -19.28 10.75
C TYR A 56 17.94 -19.70 9.70
N ARG A 57 18.18 -20.80 8.97
CA ARG A 57 17.54 -21.04 7.67
C ARG A 57 16.53 -22.19 7.70
N PHE A 58 15.33 -21.91 7.19
CA PHE A 58 14.28 -22.87 6.87
C PHE A 58 13.99 -22.82 5.36
N GLY A 59 14.50 -23.78 4.60
CA GLY A 59 14.37 -23.79 3.14
C GLY A 59 15.09 -22.61 2.49
N SER A 60 14.37 -21.57 2.07
CA SER A 60 14.95 -20.31 1.56
C SER A 60 14.64 -19.10 2.45
N LEU A 61 13.96 -19.32 3.57
CA LEU A 61 13.63 -18.30 4.56
C LEU A 61 14.73 -18.28 5.63
N TYR A 62 15.34 -17.12 5.85
CA TYR A 62 16.25 -16.87 6.95
C TYR A 62 15.51 -16.09 8.01
N CYS A 63 15.62 -16.49 9.28
CA CYS A 63 14.95 -15.84 10.38
C CYS A 63 15.91 -15.67 11.57
N VAL A 64 16.16 -14.41 11.94
CA VAL A 64 17.18 -14.03 12.91
C VAL A 64 16.57 -13.10 13.95
N LYS A 65 16.78 -13.40 15.23
CA LYS A 65 16.51 -12.46 16.32
C LYS A 65 17.79 -11.71 16.67
N ILE A 66 17.69 -10.38 16.68
CA ILE A 66 18.75 -9.45 17.01
C ILE A 66 18.39 -8.84 18.36
N ARG A 67 19.12 -9.23 19.41
CA ARG A 67 18.85 -8.78 20.79
C ARG A 67 19.39 -7.38 21.05
N SER A 68 18.77 -6.70 22.02
CA SER A 68 19.24 -5.42 22.56
C SER A 68 19.39 -4.33 21.48
N LEU A 69 18.59 -4.42 20.42
CA LEU A 69 18.49 -3.40 19.38
C LEU A 69 17.30 -2.52 19.68
N ASP A 70 17.54 -1.21 19.88
CA ASP A 70 16.46 -0.23 19.97
C ASP A 70 15.93 0.06 18.55
N PRO A 71 14.66 -0.28 18.24
CA PRO A 71 14.06 0.02 16.94
C PRO A 71 14.12 1.50 16.56
N ALA A 72 14.22 2.39 17.55
CA ALA A 72 14.22 3.82 17.32
C ALA A 72 15.58 4.39 16.89
N GLU A 73 16.67 3.66 17.12
CA GLU A 73 18.02 4.11 16.78
C GLU A 73 18.52 3.58 15.43
N TRP A 74 17.84 2.57 14.86
CA TRP A 74 18.36 1.80 13.74
C TRP A 74 17.35 1.68 12.59
N GLY A 75 17.89 1.61 11.38
CA GLY A 75 17.22 1.12 10.18
C GLY A 75 18.02 -0.01 9.55
N TYR A 76 17.52 -0.61 8.47
CA TYR A 76 18.14 -1.78 7.87
C TYR A 76 17.99 -1.88 6.35
N ARG A 77 18.94 -2.58 5.74
CA ARG A 77 18.83 -3.11 4.37
C ARG A 77 19.30 -4.54 4.35
N PHE A 78 18.75 -5.33 3.45
CA PHE A 78 19.30 -6.64 3.14
C PHE A 78 20.49 -6.51 2.19
N TYR A 79 21.38 -7.50 2.22
CA TYR A 79 22.43 -7.64 1.22
C TYR A 79 22.49 -9.05 0.65
N ALA A 80 22.84 -9.12 -0.64
CA ALA A 80 23.16 -10.35 -1.36
C ALA A 80 24.41 -10.09 -2.20
N GLY A 81 25.50 -10.80 -1.89
CA GLY A 81 26.83 -10.49 -2.42
C GLY A 81 27.23 -9.06 -2.08
N ASN A 82 27.44 -8.25 -3.13
CA ASN A 82 27.84 -6.85 -3.02
C ASN A 82 26.67 -5.87 -3.15
N THR A 83 25.45 -6.36 -3.37
CA THR A 83 24.27 -5.52 -3.56
C THR A 83 23.49 -5.38 -2.27
N THR A 84 23.06 -4.16 -1.94
CA THR A 84 22.11 -3.90 -0.85
C THR A 84 20.75 -3.50 -1.41
N PHE A 85 19.68 -3.91 -0.74
CA PHE A 85 18.32 -3.62 -1.15
C PHE A 85 17.41 -3.45 0.06
N ILE A 86 16.35 -2.67 -0.11
CA ILE A 86 15.32 -2.50 0.93
C ILE A 86 14.50 -3.78 1.00
N ASP A 87 14.13 -4.18 2.21
CA ASP A 87 13.23 -5.29 2.44
C ASP A 87 11.89 -5.11 1.68
N PRO A 88 11.55 -6.04 0.77
CA PRO A 88 10.26 -6.00 0.08
C PRO A 88 9.03 -6.06 1.01
N ALA A 89 9.20 -6.61 2.21
CA ALA A 89 8.18 -6.70 3.26
C ALA A 89 8.32 -5.59 4.34
N ALA A 90 9.12 -4.55 4.09
CA ALA A 90 9.25 -3.44 5.02
C ALA A 90 7.90 -2.73 5.22
N ARG A 91 7.53 -2.53 6.50
CA ARG A 91 6.33 -1.78 6.91
C ARG A 91 6.57 -0.27 7.06
N SER A 92 7.85 0.13 7.05
CA SER A 92 8.27 1.52 7.15
C SER A 92 9.53 1.72 6.34
N ILE A 93 9.59 2.82 5.59
CA ILE A 93 10.76 3.25 4.84
C ILE A 93 11.22 4.58 5.41
N ILE A 94 12.44 4.62 5.93
CA ILE A 94 13.03 5.83 6.51
C ILE A 94 14.25 6.26 5.70
N THR A 95 14.65 7.52 5.87
CA THR A 95 15.89 8.05 5.30
C THR A 95 16.94 8.12 6.40
N VAL A 96 18.11 7.55 6.16
CA VAL A 96 19.30 7.67 7.01
C VAL A 96 20.38 8.40 6.23
N ARG A 97 21.14 9.25 6.92
CA ARG A 97 22.28 9.94 6.30
C ARG A 97 23.46 9.00 6.20
N ASP A 98 24.00 8.85 5.00
CA ASP A 98 25.15 7.99 4.71
C ASP A 98 26.26 8.82 4.07
N GLY A 99 27.08 9.43 4.92
CA GLY A 99 28.04 10.46 4.51
C GLY A 99 27.32 11.71 4.00
N GLU A 100 27.55 12.09 2.74
CA GLU A 100 26.90 13.25 2.11
C GLU A 100 25.56 12.90 1.44
N SER A 101 25.22 11.61 1.32
CA SER A 101 24.04 11.13 0.61
C SER A 101 22.92 10.68 1.54
N ASP A 102 21.69 10.78 1.06
CA ASP A 102 20.52 10.22 1.72
C ASP A 102 20.31 8.77 1.27
N LEU A 103 20.14 7.86 2.23
CA LEU A 103 19.92 6.44 1.99
C LEU A 103 18.54 6.02 2.49
N LYS A 104 17.70 5.49 1.59
CA LYS A 104 16.45 4.84 1.98
C LYS A 104 16.72 3.44 2.54
N VAL A 105 16.20 3.18 3.73
CA VAL A 105 16.33 1.92 4.46
C VAL A 105 14.98 1.50 5.03
N GLY A 106 14.80 0.21 5.33
CA GLY A 106 13.68 -0.25 6.13
C GLY A 106 13.80 0.28 7.56
N GLY A 107 12.70 0.75 8.13
CA GLY A 107 12.63 1.12 9.53
C GLY A 107 12.21 -0.06 10.39
N PHE A 108 12.75 -0.13 11.61
CA PHE A 108 12.20 -1.01 12.66
C PHE A 108 11.02 -0.36 13.39
N PHE A 109 10.75 0.91 13.10
CA PHE A 109 9.65 1.67 13.69
C PHE A 109 8.30 1.06 13.32
N TYR A 110 7.90 0.14 14.19
CA TYR A 110 6.55 -0.29 14.40
C TYR A 110 6.38 -0.30 15.92
N ARG A 111 5.88 0.81 16.48
CA ARG A 111 5.41 0.81 17.87
C ARG A 111 4.09 0.07 17.87
N SER A 112 4.18 -1.22 18.22
CA SER A 112 3.16 -2.23 18.53
C SER A 112 1.88 -2.24 17.67
N ASP A 113 1.44 -3.43 17.27
CA ASP A 113 0.10 -3.66 16.72
C ASP A 113 -1.00 -3.09 17.64
N GLU A 114 -0.69 -2.87 18.93
CA GLU A 114 -1.55 -2.24 19.93
C GLU A 114 -1.94 -0.77 19.64
N LEU A 115 -1.21 -0.04 18.79
CA LEU A 115 -1.50 1.38 18.48
C LEU A 115 -2.26 1.59 17.17
N LEU A 116 -2.32 0.56 16.33
CA LEU A 116 -3.16 0.57 15.14
C LEU A 116 -4.50 -0.08 15.49
N PRO A 117 -5.63 0.36 14.91
CA PRO A 117 -6.90 -0.31 15.15
C PRO A 117 -6.76 -1.75 14.62
N ALA A 118 -6.66 -2.71 15.54
CA ALA A 118 -6.34 -4.11 15.22
C ALA A 118 -7.41 -4.81 14.36
N TYR A 119 -8.55 -4.14 14.14
CA TYR A 119 -9.76 -4.50 13.37
C TYR A 119 -10.98 -4.08 14.22
N SER A 120 -11.85 -3.21 13.71
CA SER A 120 -13.04 -2.76 14.45
C SER A 120 -14.36 -3.30 13.89
N GLY A 121 -14.37 -3.67 12.60
CA GLY A 121 -15.58 -4.17 11.92
C GLY A 121 -16.70 -3.14 11.78
N LYS A 122 -16.45 -1.86 12.07
CA LYS A 122 -17.48 -0.81 12.23
C LYS A 122 -18.40 -0.62 11.03
N CYS A 123 -17.94 -0.85 9.80
CA CYS A 123 -18.70 -0.50 8.60
C CYS A 123 -19.24 -1.68 7.76
N ARG A 124 -19.19 -2.94 8.24
CA ARG A 124 -19.41 -4.15 7.41
C ARG A 124 -20.87 -4.55 7.09
N THR A 125 -21.78 -3.59 6.93
CA THR A 125 -23.19 -3.89 6.62
C THR A 125 -23.45 -4.08 5.12
N ASN A 126 -24.65 -4.51 4.74
CA ASN A 126 -25.06 -4.70 3.35
C ASN A 126 -24.84 -3.41 2.51
N ARG A 127 -24.03 -3.52 1.45
CA ARG A 127 -23.47 -2.40 0.67
C ARG A 127 -24.26 -2.06 -0.60
N ASN A 128 -25.47 -2.60 -0.76
CA ASN A 128 -26.26 -2.36 -1.97
C ASN A 128 -26.62 -0.87 -2.21
N ASP A 129 -26.57 -0.05 -1.16
CA ASP A 129 -26.85 1.39 -1.22
C ASP A 129 -25.57 2.24 -1.26
N ASP A 130 -24.39 1.62 -1.45
CA ASP A 130 -23.13 2.36 -1.40
C ASP A 130 -22.96 3.30 -2.61
N ILE A 131 -22.53 4.53 -2.32
CA ILE A 131 -22.11 5.52 -3.32
C ILE A 131 -20.62 5.72 -3.17
N LEU A 132 -19.87 5.25 -4.17
CA LEU A 132 -18.41 5.26 -4.17
C LEU A 132 -17.85 6.58 -4.71
N TYR A 133 -16.85 7.13 -4.03
CA TYR A 133 -16.07 8.27 -4.51
C TYR A 133 -14.59 7.90 -4.61
N SER A 134 -14.08 7.80 -5.84
CA SER A 134 -12.67 7.49 -6.06
C SER A 134 -11.82 8.76 -6.09
N PHE A 135 -10.69 8.76 -5.36
CA PHE A 135 -9.78 9.90 -5.34
C PHE A 135 -8.31 9.53 -5.16
N HIS A 136 -7.45 10.47 -5.58
CA HIS A 136 -6.02 10.45 -5.31
C HIS A 136 -5.71 11.29 -4.06
N VAL A 137 -5.05 10.72 -3.04
CA VAL A 137 -4.77 11.41 -1.75
C VAL A 137 -4.20 12.82 -1.96
N ARG A 138 -3.11 12.92 -2.74
CA ARG A 138 -2.50 14.21 -3.09
C ARG A 138 -3.47 15.16 -3.80
N GLY A 139 -4.01 14.73 -4.95
CA GLY A 139 -4.86 15.57 -5.79
C GLY A 139 -6.16 16.03 -5.16
N PHE A 140 -6.70 15.26 -4.21
CA PHE A 140 -7.97 15.56 -3.57
C PHE A 140 -7.95 16.89 -2.80
N THR A 141 -6.78 17.27 -2.28
CA THR A 141 -6.64 18.41 -1.38
C THR A 141 -5.52 19.37 -1.74
N MET A 142 -4.65 19.06 -2.71
CA MET A 142 -3.46 19.85 -3.03
C MET A 142 -3.71 21.34 -3.35
N LEU A 143 -4.87 21.67 -3.93
CA LEU A 143 -5.22 23.04 -4.32
C LEU A 143 -6.16 23.74 -3.33
N ASP A 144 -6.48 23.08 -2.21
CA ASP A 144 -7.35 23.64 -1.20
C ASP A 144 -6.53 24.47 -0.19
N SER A 145 -6.71 25.79 -0.24
CA SER A 145 -6.02 26.73 0.64
C SER A 145 -6.73 26.97 1.97
N GLU A 146 -7.89 26.35 2.21
CA GLU A 146 -8.67 26.52 3.44
C GLU A 146 -8.38 25.43 4.50
N LEU A 147 -7.55 24.44 4.14
CA LEU A 147 -7.19 23.33 5.02
C LEU A 147 -6.28 23.78 6.18
N ARG A 148 -6.47 23.13 7.33
CA ARG A 148 -5.56 23.30 8.48
C ARG A 148 -4.36 22.36 8.38
N SER A 149 -4.58 21.16 7.86
CA SER A 149 -3.57 20.15 7.55
C SER A 149 -2.78 20.52 6.30
N VAL A 150 -1.61 19.90 6.14
CA VAL A 150 -0.77 20.08 4.96
C VAL A 150 -1.50 19.54 3.72
N PRO A 151 -1.73 20.35 2.66
CA PRO A 151 -2.43 19.91 1.46
C PRO A 151 -1.80 18.66 0.81
N GLY A 152 -2.65 17.74 0.36
CA GLY A 152 -2.24 16.51 -0.31
C GLY A 152 -1.73 15.38 0.60
N THR A 153 -2.04 15.45 1.89
CA THR A 153 -1.71 14.43 2.90
C THR A 153 -2.92 13.61 3.32
N PHE A 154 -2.70 12.52 4.06
CA PHE A 154 -3.77 11.73 4.68
C PHE A 154 -4.62 12.57 5.66
N SER A 155 -4.00 13.40 6.51
CA SER A 155 -4.74 14.29 7.41
C SER A 155 -5.60 15.29 6.64
N ALA A 156 -5.09 15.85 5.55
CA ALA A 156 -5.86 16.75 4.69
C ALA A 156 -7.06 16.03 4.05
N ALA A 157 -6.91 14.77 3.61
CA ALA A 157 -8.03 13.99 3.09
C ALA A 157 -9.12 13.76 4.14
N ALA A 158 -8.75 13.51 5.40
CA ALA A 158 -9.71 13.40 6.51
C ALA A 158 -10.49 14.70 6.75
N GLU A 159 -9.88 15.88 6.57
CA GLU A 159 -10.61 17.16 6.70
C GLU A 159 -11.74 17.33 5.67
N LYS A 160 -11.71 16.58 4.56
CA LYS A 160 -12.76 16.60 3.53
C LYS A 160 -13.95 15.67 3.81
N ILE A 161 -13.98 14.98 4.95
CA ILE A 161 -15.12 14.11 5.32
C ILE A 161 -16.44 14.88 5.32
N GLY A 162 -16.48 16.13 5.80
CA GLY A 162 -17.68 16.96 5.78
C GLY A 162 -18.24 17.14 4.37
N TYR A 163 -17.37 17.47 3.41
CA TYR A 163 -17.72 17.58 1.99
C TYR A 163 -18.28 16.27 1.41
N LEU A 164 -17.63 15.14 1.73
CA LEU A 164 -18.07 13.83 1.24
C LEU A 164 -19.45 13.44 1.79
N LYS A 165 -19.72 13.77 3.06
CA LYS A 165 -21.04 13.56 3.67
C LYS A 165 -22.12 14.43 3.04
N GLU A 166 -21.82 15.70 2.78
CA GLU A 166 -22.75 16.61 2.09
C GLU A 166 -23.08 16.12 0.67
N LEU A 167 -22.10 15.51 -0.02
CA LEU A 167 -22.30 14.89 -1.32
C LEU A 167 -23.09 13.56 -1.26
N GLY A 168 -23.22 12.95 -0.08
CA GLY A 168 -23.91 11.68 0.13
C GLY A 168 -23.04 10.44 -0.10
N ILE A 169 -21.72 10.60 -0.10
CA ILE A 169 -20.77 9.49 -0.28
C ILE A 169 -20.78 8.60 0.97
N THR A 170 -20.87 7.28 0.76
CA THR A 170 -20.83 6.26 1.82
C THR A 170 -19.56 5.42 1.78
N CYS A 171 -18.84 5.43 0.65
CA CYS A 171 -17.60 4.70 0.50
C CYS A 171 -16.61 5.51 -0.33
N VAL A 172 -15.35 5.53 0.09
CA VAL A 172 -14.26 6.11 -0.70
C VAL A 172 -13.38 5.01 -1.28
N GLU A 173 -12.91 5.22 -2.50
CA GLU A 173 -11.98 4.32 -3.17
C GLU A 173 -10.66 5.07 -3.44
N ILE A 174 -9.65 4.78 -2.63
CA ILE A 174 -8.40 5.54 -2.64
C ILE A 174 -7.41 4.87 -3.61
N MET A 175 -6.87 5.69 -4.53
CA MET A 175 -5.77 5.29 -5.42
C MET A 175 -4.54 4.82 -4.62
N PRO A 176 -3.58 4.09 -5.23
CA PRO A 176 -2.53 3.40 -4.48
C PRO A 176 -1.80 4.25 -3.43
N VAL A 177 -1.92 3.81 -2.17
CA VAL A 177 -1.34 4.49 -1.00
C VAL A 177 -0.06 3.84 -0.50
N TYR A 178 0.41 2.77 -1.12
CA TYR A 178 1.66 2.11 -0.75
C TYR A 178 2.89 2.85 -1.28
N GLU A 179 4.01 2.75 -0.56
CA GLU A 179 5.28 3.38 -0.92
C GLU A 179 5.76 2.80 -2.24
N GLN A 180 6.08 3.68 -3.17
CA GLN A 180 6.50 3.26 -4.51
C GLN A 180 7.99 2.89 -4.45
N GLN A 181 8.39 1.88 -5.23
CA GLN A 181 9.80 1.84 -5.60
C GLN A 181 10.08 3.10 -6.41
N PRO A 182 11.24 3.76 -6.22
CA PRO A 182 11.59 4.91 -7.03
C PRO A 182 11.48 4.50 -8.50
N VAL A 183 10.44 4.96 -9.19
CA VAL A 183 10.48 5.04 -10.65
C VAL A 183 11.60 6.01 -10.88
N THR A 184 12.68 5.57 -11.51
CA THR A 184 13.94 6.31 -11.63
C THR A 184 13.65 7.75 -12.00
N ARG A 185 13.59 8.61 -10.98
CA ARG A 185 13.39 10.04 -11.08
C ARG A 185 14.80 10.57 -11.22
N PRO A 186 15.14 11.24 -12.34
CA PRO A 186 16.42 11.92 -12.41
C PRO A 186 16.53 12.87 -11.22
N ASP A 187 17.71 12.96 -10.62
CA ASP A 187 17.98 13.74 -9.40
C ASP A 187 17.53 15.21 -9.51
N ASN A 188 17.37 15.70 -10.75
CA ASN A 188 16.99 17.04 -11.16
C ASN A 188 15.48 17.24 -11.40
N GLY A 189 14.61 16.33 -10.95
CA GLY A 189 13.16 16.47 -11.13
C GLY A 189 12.49 17.49 -10.19
N PRO A 190 11.32 18.07 -10.54
CA PRO A 190 10.68 19.21 -9.85
C PRO A 190 10.13 18.85 -8.47
N ARG A 191 10.48 19.59 -7.41
CA ARG A 191 10.18 19.23 -6.00
C ARG A 191 9.09 20.09 -5.37
N THR A 192 8.74 21.22 -5.97
CA THR A 192 7.69 22.15 -5.51
C THR A 192 6.56 22.32 -6.53
N MET A 193 5.44 22.94 -6.14
CA MET A 193 4.35 23.30 -7.07
C MET A 193 4.82 24.33 -8.11
N GLU A 194 5.71 25.23 -7.72
CA GLU A 194 6.32 26.22 -8.61
C GLU A 194 7.21 25.53 -9.66
N ASP A 195 7.97 24.50 -9.26
CA ASP A 195 8.75 23.69 -10.20
C ASP A 195 7.84 22.87 -11.14
N ALA A 196 6.68 22.41 -10.64
CA ALA A 196 5.70 21.68 -11.45
C ALA A 196 5.03 22.60 -12.49
N LEU A 197 4.68 23.83 -12.13
CA LEU A 197 4.14 24.83 -13.05
C LEU A 197 5.20 25.26 -14.09
N ALA A 198 6.48 25.31 -13.72
CA ALA A 198 7.58 25.59 -14.63
C ALA A 198 7.81 24.47 -15.68
N LEU A 199 7.42 23.22 -15.40
CA LEU A 199 7.46 22.11 -16.37
C LEU A 199 6.31 22.12 -17.37
N TYR A 200 5.20 22.79 -17.06
CA TYR A 200 4.01 22.84 -17.91
C TYR A 200 3.65 24.30 -18.22
N PRO A 201 4.51 25.05 -18.92
CA PRO A 201 4.19 26.41 -19.32
C PRO A 201 2.92 26.38 -20.17
N VAL A 202 1.92 27.16 -19.76
CA VAL A 202 0.74 27.45 -20.59
C VAL A 202 1.03 28.72 -21.39
N SER A 203 0.66 28.74 -22.67
CA SER A 203 0.71 29.96 -23.47
C SER A 203 -0.20 31.03 -22.85
N LYS A 204 -0.05 32.29 -23.27
CA LYS A 204 -0.98 33.37 -22.87
C LYS A 204 -2.45 33.08 -23.19
N ASP A 205 -2.71 32.11 -24.08
CA ASP A 205 -4.04 31.67 -24.51
C ASP A 205 -4.49 30.36 -23.83
N GLY A 206 -3.75 29.87 -22.83
CA GLY A 206 -4.12 28.70 -22.03
C GLY A 206 -3.79 27.34 -22.65
N LEU A 207 -2.97 27.29 -23.70
CA LEU A 207 -2.57 26.03 -24.35
C LEU A 207 -1.26 25.49 -23.76
N PRO A 208 -1.13 24.17 -23.52
CA PRO A 208 0.11 23.60 -22.99
C PRO A 208 1.26 23.76 -23.99
N VAL A 209 2.32 24.46 -23.59
CA VAL A 209 3.62 24.47 -24.28
C VAL A 209 4.34 23.19 -23.84
N ARG A 210 4.29 22.18 -24.71
CA ARG A 210 4.74 20.80 -24.41
C ARG A 210 6.26 20.71 -24.47
N ASP A 211 6.95 20.97 -23.35
CA ASP A 211 8.31 20.47 -23.16
C ASP A 211 8.24 19.04 -22.59
N LEU A 212 8.53 18.04 -23.43
CA LEU A 212 8.53 16.62 -23.06
C LEU A 212 9.89 16.16 -22.49
N SER A 213 10.88 17.06 -22.37
CA SER A 213 12.22 16.73 -21.85
C SER A 213 12.27 16.61 -20.32
N ALA A 214 11.28 17.19 -19.63
CA ALA A 214 11.22 17.14 -18.19
C ALA A 214 10.81 15.74 -17.68
N PRO A 215 11.54 15.19 -16.69
CA PRO A 215 11.21 13.89 -16.15
C PRO A 215 9.85 13.90 -15.45
N LYS A 216 8.96 13.01 -15.89
CA LYS A 216 7.64 12.82 -15.30
C LYS A 216 7.74 11.83 -14.13
N GLY A 217 7.18 12.21 -12.99
CA GLY A 217 6.98 11.28 -11.87
C GLY A 217 5.76 10.39 -12.10
N ASN A 218 5.72 9.24 -11.42
CA ASN A 218 4.50 8.43 -11.35
C ASN A 218 3.55 9.05 -10.33
N TYR A 219 2.66 9.91 -10.81
CA TYR A 219 1.64 10.53 -9.97
C TYR A 219 0.67 9.49 -9.40
N TRP A 220 0.10 8.63 -10.24
CA TRP A 220 -1.06 7.81 -9.87
C TRP A 220 -0.81 6.68 -8.90
N GLY A 221 0.40 6.13 -8.79
CA GLY A 221 0.62 5.03 -7.85
C GLY A 221 0.90 3.66 -8.47
N TYR A 222 0.32 3.37 -9.65
CA TYR A 222 0.24 2.01 -10.21
C TYR A 222 1.58 1.46 -10.72
N THR A 223 2.42 1.02 -9.81
CA THR A 223 3.69 0.34 -10.08
C THR A 223 3.99 -0.64 -8.96
N ARG A 224 5.05 -1.44 -9.13
CA ARG A 224 5.58 -2.26 -8.05
C ARG A 224 6.06 -1.35 -6.90
N GLY A 225 5.66 -1.68 -5.68
CA GLY A 225 5.99 -0.89 -4.50
C GLY A 225 6.47 -1.72 -3.30
N PHE A 226 6.70 -1.03 -2.19
CA PHE A 226 6.81 -1.60 -0.85
C PHE A 226 5.41 -1.64 -0.24
N TYR A 227 4.64 -2.68 -0.59
CA TYR A 227 3.20 -2.76 -0.36
C TYR A 227 2.77 -2.62 1.11
N TYR A 228 3.63 -3.01 2.05
CA TYR A 228 3.36 -2.97 3.48
C TYR A 228 3.65 -1.60 4.13
N ALA A 229 4.19 -0.64 3.38
CA ALA A 229 4.47 0.70 3.87
C ALA A 229 3.53 1.71 3.21
N PRO A 230 2.73 2.47 3.98
CA PRO A 230 2.04 3.65 3.46
C PRO A 230 3.04 4.66 2.88
N ASN A 231 2.65 5.33 1.80
CA ASN A 231 3.53 6.17 1.01
C ASN A 231 3.88 7.44 1.77
N SER A 232 5.18 7.62 2.06
CA SER A 232 5.68 8.75 2.84
C SER A 232 5.40 10.12 2.20
N VAL A 233 5.16 10.19 0.88
CA VAL A 233 4.84 11.46 0.20
C VAL A 233 3.44 11.99 0.50
N PHE A 234 2.56 11.14 1.06
CA PHE A 234 1.23 11.52 1.55
C PHE A 234 1.24 11.76 3.07
N GLY A 235 2.39 11.62 3.72
CA GLY A 235 2.55 11.90 5.14
C GLY A 235 2.83 13.38 5.43
N THR A 236 2.26 13.88 6.51
CA THR A 236 2.58 15.17 7.10
C THR A 236 3.94 15.08 7.80
N PRO A 237 4.91 15.97 7.47
CA PRO A 237 6.19 15.99 8.15
C PRO A 237 6.03 16.19 9.67
N GLY A 238 6.60 15.29 10.47
CA GLY A 238 6.56 15.37 11.93
C GLY A 238 5.26 14.86 12.57
N TYR A 239 4.37 14.19 11.82
CA TYR A 239 3.19 13.56 12.40
C TYR A 239 3.56 12.57 13.51
N GLU A 240 2.89 12.66 14.65
CA GLU A 240 3.16 11.79 15.79
C GLU A 240 2.82 10.33 15.44
N GLY A 241 3.79 9.43 15.54
CA GLY A 241 3.65 8.04 15.10
C GLY A 241 3.90 7.80 13.60
N GLY A 242 4.27 8.85 12.85
CA GLY A 242 4.65 8.75 11.44
C GLY A 242 3.48 8.53 10.48
N VAL A 243 3.82 8.32 9.20
CA VAL A 243 2.85 8.20 8.11
C VAL A 243 1.90 7.01 8.28
N GLN A 244 2.35 5.95 8.95
CA GLN A 244 1.53 4.78 9.27
C GLN A 244 0.36 5.17 10.17
N LYS A 245 0.65 5.85 11.28
CA LYS A 245 -0.37 6.30 12.21
C LYS A 245 -1.29 7.33 11.57
N GLU A 246 -0.75 8.25 10.78
CA GLU A 246 -1.55 9.24 10.06
C GLU A 246 -2.56 8.60 9.09
N PHE A 247 -2.11 7.57 8.36
CA PHE A 247 -2.99 6.81 7.49
C PHE A 247 -4.09 6.08 8.29
N ALA A 248 -3.74 5.45 9.41
CA ALA A 248 -4.71 4.80 10.29
C ALA A 248 -5.72 5.78 10.90
N ASP A 249 -5.27 6.97 11.33
CA ASP A 249 -6.14 8.01 11.89
C ASP A 249 -7.10 8.57 10.83
N MET A 250 -6.65 8.69 9.58
CA MET A 250 -7.51 9.04 8.45
C MET A 250 -8.61 7.97 8.27
N VAL A 251 -8.25 6.69 8.22
CA VAL A 251 -9.24 5.60 8.07
C VAL A 251 -10.23 5.59 9.24
N SER A 252 -9.75 5.70 10.49
CA SER A 252 -10.62 5.79 11.66
C SER A 252 -11.59 6.97 11.58
N SER A 253 -11.12 8.12 11.07
CA SER A 253 -11.97 9.31 10.90
C SER A 253 -13.08 9.08 9.87
N PHE A 254 -12.78 8.38 8.77
CA PHE A 254 -13.79 7.98 7.77
C PHE A 254 -14.84 7.05 8.41
N HIS A 255 -14.40 6.05 9.16
CA HIS A 255 -15.31 5.11 9.83
C HIS A 255 -16.19 5.77 10.88
N ASP A 256 -15.63 6.67 11.70
CA ASP A 256 -16.41 7.43 12.70
C ASP A 256 -17.47 8.33 12.04
N ALA A 257 -17.26 8.68 10.77
CA ALA A 257 -18.23 9.40 9.94
C ALA A 257 -19.24 8.49 9.20
N GLY A 258 -19.09 7.17 9.30
CA GLY A 258 -19.90 6.18 8.61
C GLY A 258 -19.50 5.95 7.15
N ILE A 259 -18.27 6.29 6.77
CA ILE A 259 -17.75 6.14 5.40
C ILE A 259 -16.74 5.00 5.38
N SER A 260 -16.92 4.06 4.45
CA SER A 260 -15.96 2.97 4.25
C SER A 260 -14.79 3.34 3.36
N VAL A 261 -13.70 2.61 3.53
CA VAL A 261 -12.45 2.83 2.81
C VAL A 261 -12.06 1.60 2.02
N ILE A 262 -12.05 1.74 0.70
CA ILE A 262 -11.52 0.78 -0.27
C ILE A 262 -10.16 1.27 -0.76
N LEU A 263 -9.19 0.37 -0.88
CA LEU A 263 -7.89 0.67 -1.49
C LEU A 263 -7.75 0.05 -2.87
N GLN A 264 -7.24 0.81 -3.82
CA GLN A 264 -6.76 0.26 -5.08
C GLN A 264 -5.37 -0.34 -4.90
N LEU A 265 -5.22 -1.63 -5.23
CA LEU A 265 -3.96 -2.35 -5.16
C LEU A 265 -3.55 -2.81 -6.56
N TYR A 266 -2.34 -2.45 -6.99
CA TYR A 266 -1.80 -2.88 -8.28
C TYR A 266 -0.72 -3.96 -8.12
N PHE A 267 -0.96 -5.12 -8.71
CA PHE A 267 -0.06 -6.26 -8.69
C PHE A 267 0.48 -6.58 -10.10
N PRO A 268 1.79 -6.37 -10.35
CA PRO A 268 2.43 -6.87 -11.56
C PRO A 268 2.68 -8.39 -11.44
N ALA A 269 2.97 -9.04 -12.57
CA ALA A 269 3.26 -10.48 -12.67
C ALA A 269 4.34 -11.03 -11.70
N SER A 270 5.18 -10.16 -11.14
CA SER A 270 6.23 -10.55 -10.18
C SER A 270 5.73 -10.76 -8.74
N VAL A 271 4.50 -10.34 -8.41
CA VAL A 271 3.93 -10.50 -7.07
C VAL A 271 3.09 -11.77 -7.03
N THR A 272 3.52 -12.75 -6.23
CA THR A 272 2.85 -14.06 -6.12
C THR A 272 1.51 -13.95 -5.40
N SER A 273 0.57 -14.85 -5.69
CA SER A 273 -0.76 -14.88 -5.05
C SER A 273 -0.69 -14.85 -3.52
N GLN A 274 0.20 -15.65 -2.92
CA GLN A 274 0.39 -15.66 -1.47
C GLN A 274 0.75 -14.27 -0.93
N VAL A 275 1.67 -13.57 -1.61
CA VAL A 275 2.07 -12.22 -1.20
C VAL A 275 0.92 -11.22 -1.41
N GLN A 276 0.11 -11.37 -2.46
CA GLN A 276 -1.07 -10.54 -2.67
C GLN A 276 -2.08 -10.70 -1.51
N SER A 277 -2.40 -11.94 -1.11
CA SER A 277 -3.28 -12.22 0.03
C SER A 277 -2.69 -11.68 1.34
N ASP A 278 -1.39 -11.85 1.59
CA ASP A 278 -0.74 -11.33 2.79
C ASP A 278 -0.77 -9.80 2.86
N ILE A 279 -0.64 -9.11 1.72
CA ILE A 279 -0.80 -7.65 1.63
C ILE A 279 -2.23 -7.24 1.98
N ALA A 280 -3.24 -7.90 1.43
CA ALA A 280 -4.64 -7.61 1.72
C ALA A 280 -4.96 -7.84 3.21
N ARG A 281 -4.56 -9.00 3.76
CA ARG A 281 -4.69 -9.30 5.20
C ARG A 281 -4.03 -8.24 6.07
N PHE A 282 -2.84 -7.79 5.69
CA PHE A 282 -2.14 -6.72 6.40
C PHE A 282 -2.97 -5.44 6.46
N TYR A 283 -3.50 -4.95 5.35
CA TYR A 283 -4.32 -3.73 5.34
C TYR A 283 -5.62 -3.87 6.14
N VAL A 284 -6.27 -5.04 6.08
CA VAL A 284 -7.47 -5.31 6.89
C VAL A 284 -7.15 -5.34 8.38
N THR A 285 -6.06 -5.99 8.79
CA THR A 285 -5.74 -6.20 10.21
C THR A 285 -5.01 -5.02 10.85
N HIS A 286 -4.29 -4.21 10.08
CA HIS A 286 -3.48 -3.11 10.62
C HIS A 286 -4.09 -1.74 10.33
N TYR A 287 -5.02 -1.62 9.38
CA TYR A 287 -5.63 -0.34 9.01
C TYR A 287 -7.15 -0.41 8.87
N ASP A 288 -7.78 -1.54 9.22
CA ASP A 288 -9.23 -1.74 9.18
C ASP A 288 -9.88 -1.45 7.81
N ILE A 289 -9.14 -1.73 6.73
CA ILE A 289 -9.62 -1.49 5.35
C ILE A 289 -10.84 -2.37 5.03
N ASP A 290 -11.86 -1.77 4.41
CA ASP A 290 -13.16 -2.40 4.15
C ASP A 290 -13.21 -3.15 2.81
N GLY A 291 -12.29 -2.84 1.89
CA GLY A 291 -12.27 -3.46 0.58
C GLY A 291 -11.05 -3.14 -0.25
N PHE A 292 -10.91 -3.88 -1.35
CA PHE A 292 -9.84 -3.72 -2.32
C PHE A 292 -10.39 -3.72 -3.74
N HIS A 293 -9.91 -2.77 -4.54
CA HIS A 293 -9.99 -2.89 -5.99
C HIS A 293 -8.66 -3.42 -6.51
N LEU A 294 -8.69 -4.67 -6.94
CA LEU A 294 -7.53 -5.40 -7.41
C LEU A 294 -7.28 -5.03 -8.87
N LEU A 295 -6.07 -4.54 -9.15
CA LEU A 295 -5.63 -4.08 -10.45
C LEU A 295 -4.33 -4.77 -10.85
N GLY A 296 -4.07 -4.84 -12.15
CA GLY A 296 -2.84 -5.41 -12.70
C GLY A 296 -3.08 -6.67 -13.52
N SER A 297 -2.00 -7.38 -13.85
CA SER A 297 -2.04 -8.46 -14.85
C SER A 297 -2.35 -9.85 -14.27
N VAL A 298 -2.32 -9.99 -12.94
CA VAL A 298 -2.28 -11.31 -12.26
C VAL A 298 -2.96 -11.30 -10.88
N ALA A 299 -3.97 -10.44 -10.66
CA ALA A 299 -4.71 -10.50 -9.40
C ALA A 299 -5.31 -11.90 -9.23
N ASP A 300 -4.88 -12.64 -8.20
CA ASP A 300 -5.35 -14.01 -7.98
C ASP A 300 -6.66 -14.02 -7.20
N ILE A 301 -7.74 -13.83 -7.94
CA ILE A 301 -9.10 -13.80 -7.41
C ILE A 301 -9.42 -15.04 -6.56
N ARG A 302 -8.98 -16.23 -6.97
CA ARG A 302 -9.29 -17.47 -6.26
C ARG A 302 -8.69 -17.48 -4.86
N SER A 303 -7.46 -16.98 -4.71
CA SER A 303 -6.80 -16.87 -3.40
C SER A 303 -7.49 -15.86 -2.49
N PHE A 304 -8.11 -14.81 -3.04
CA PHE A 304 -8.88 -13.83 -2.25
C PHE A 304 -10.24 -14.38 -1.83
N THR A 305 -10.95 -15.08 -2.73
CA THR A 305 -12.30 -15.62 -2.45
C THR A 305 -12.30 -16.78 -1.46
N SER A 306 -11.17 -17.49 -1.36
CA SER A 306 -10.98 -18.62 -0.43
C SER A 306 -10.28 -18.24 0.88
N ASP A 307 -9.96 -16.96 1.05
CA ASP A 307 -9.31 -16.46 2.26
C ASP A 307 -10.35 -16.19 3.36
N PRO A 308 -10.33 -16.91 4.49
CA PRO A 308 -11.34 -16.73 5.53
C PRO A 308 -11.31 -15.32 6.13
N LEU A 309 -10.14 -14.65 6.16
CA LEU A 309 -10.02 -13.29 6.69
C LEU A 309 -10.66 -12.25 5.76
N LEU A 310 -10.73 -12.54 4.45
CA LEU A 310 -11.25 -11.62 3.44
C LEU A 310 -12.71 -11.90 3.07
N SER A 311 -13.36 -12.85 3.74
CA SER A 311 -14.70 -13.35 3.37
C SER A 311 -15.81 -12.28 3.40
N ASP A 312 -15.64 -11.22 4.18
CA ASP A 312 -16.55 -10.09 4.34
C ASP A 312 -15.93 -8.75 3.89
N ILE A 313 -14.80 -8.80 3.20
CA ILE A 313 -14.08 -7.66 2.63
C ILE A 313 -14.50 -7.47 1.19
N LEU A 314 -14.85 -6.25 0.78
CA LEU A 314 -15.32 -5.99 -0.59
C LEU A 314 -14.17 -6.16 -1.58
N ILE A 315 -14.33 -7.04 -2.58
CA ILE A 315 -13.32 -7.26 -3.61
C ILE A 315 -13.87 -6.81 -4.96
N PHE A 316 -13.23 -5.79 -5.53
CA PHE A 316 -13.52 -5.27 -6.85
C PHE A 316 -12.49 -5.77 -7.87
N HIS A 317 -12.97 -6.22 -9.03
CA HIS A 317 -12.13 -6.62 -10.17
C HIS A 317 -12.89 -6.43 -11.48
N THR A 318 -12.21 -6.44 -12.63
CA THR A 318 -12.84 -6.24 -13.95
C THR A 318 -13.45 -7.53 -14.54
N ASP A 319 -13.20 -8.68 -13.91
CA ASP A 319 -13.71 -9.99 -14.34
C ASP A 319 -13.55 -11.04 -13.22
N PHE A 320 -14.63 -11.71 -12.81
CA PHE A 320 -14.58 -12.82 -11.85
C PHE A 320 -14.98 -14.14 -12.54
N PRO A 321 -14.19 -15.23 -12.38
CA PRO A 321 -14.55 -16.55 -12.89
C PRO A 321 -15.60 -17.22 -11.97
N TYR A 322 -16.82 -16.67 -11.91
CA TYR A 322 -17.86 -17.10 -10.96
C TYR A 322 -18.20 -18.59 -11.03
N GLU A 323 -18.24 -19.18 -12.22
CA GLU A 323 -18.52 -20.62 -12.39
C GLU A 323 -17.44 -21.49 -11.73
N GLU A 324 -16.17 -21.11 -11.87
CA GLU A 324 -15.06 -21.81 -11.25
C GLU A 324 -15.10 -21.66 -9.72
N ILE A 325 -15.37 -20.44 -9.24
CA ILE A 325 -15.43 -20.12 -7.81
C ILE A 325 -16.60 -20.88 -7.15
N ARG A 326 -17.79 -20.89 -7.76
CA ARG A 326 -18.97 -21.62 -7.27
C ARG A 326 -18.77 -23.14 -7.32
N GLY A 327 -18.07 -23.64 -8.35
CA GLY A 327 -17.75 -25.06 -8.47
C GLY A 327 -16.90 -25.59 -7.31
N MET A 328 -15.99 -24.76 -6.78
CA MET A 328 -15.15 -25.14 -5.63
C MET A 328 -15.95 -25.30 -4.34
N ASP A 329 -16.92 -24.41 -4.09
CA ASP A 329 -17.79 -24.51 -2.91
C ASP A 329 -18.67 -25.77 -2.95
N ALA A 330 -19.09 -26.19 -4.15
CA ALA A 330 -19.88 -27.40 -4.34
C ALA A 330 -19.14 -28.70 -3.98
N GLU A 331 -17.80 -28.71 -3.98
CA GLU A 331 -17.00 -29.88 -3.57
C GLU A 331 -17.01 -30.10 -2.04
N ASN A 332 -17.19 -29.04 -1.24
CA ASN A 332 -17.25 -29.13 0.23
C ASN A 332 -18.10 -28.00 0.85
N PRO A 333 -19.42 -28.02 0.63
CA PRO A 333 -20.31 -26.92 1.01
C PRO A 333 -20.43 -26.75 2.54
N GLU A 334 -20.13 -27.80 3.32
CA GLU A 334 -20.16 -27.75 4.79
C GLU A 334 -18.99 -26.96 5.37
N ALA A 335 -17.88 -26.84 4.62
CA ALA A 335 -16.70 -26.11 5.07
C ALA A 335 -16.82 -24.60 4.89
N GLY A 336 -17.77 -24.12 4.07
CA GLY A 336 -18.06 -22.70 3.87
C GLY A 336 -16.82 -21.86 3.50
N MET A 337 -15.91 -22.42 2.72
CA MET A 337 -14.58 -21.85 2.50
C MET A 337 -14.56 -20.73 1.47
N ILE A 338 -15.58 -20.60 0.63
CA ILE A 338 -15.60 -19.66 -0.49
C ILE A 338 -16.63 -18.56 -0.23
N SER A 339 -16.18 -17.30 -0.27
CA SER A 339 -17.07 -16.15 -0.27
C SER A 339 -17.25 -15.60 -1.68
N THR A 340 -18.51 -15.43 -2.08
CA THR A 340 -18.90 -14.77 -3.35
C THR A 340 -19.79 -13.55 -3.15
N GLY A 341 -20.34 -13.35 -1.95
CA GLY A 341 -21.25 -12.24 -1.64
C GLY A 341 -20.55 -10.89 -1.50
N ASN A 342 -19.21 -10.89 -1.50
CA ASN A 342 -18.35 -9.73 -1.35
C ASN A 342 -17.63 -9.34 -2.66
N LEU A 343 -18.00 -9.93 -3.80
CA LEU A 343 -17.37 -9.69 -5.11
C LEU A 343 -18.16 -8.68 -5.94
N TYR A 344 -17.45 -7.70 -6.51
CA TYR A 344 -18.05 -6.59 -7.24
C TYR A 344 -17.34 -6.34 -8.57
N ASP A 345 -18.03 -6.55 -9.68
CA ASP A 345 -17.47 -6.29 -11.02
C ASP A 345 -17.36 -4.80 -11.31
N HIS A 346 -16.16 -4.34 -11.64
CA HIS A 346 -15.96 -3.04 -12.26
C HIS A 346 -16.46 -3.11 -13.73
N ASN A 347 -17.72 -2.75 -13.92
CA ASN A 347 -18.42 -2.90 -15.19
C ASN A 347 -18.05 -1.82 -16.22
N GLY A 348 -16.94 -2.04 -16.93
CA GLY A 348 -16.50 -1.16 -18.02
C GLY A 348 -17.49 -1.14 -19.20
N VAL A 349 -18.19 -2.24 -19.45
CA VAL A 349 -19.20 -2.35 -20.51
C VAL A 349 -20.34 -1.35 -20.27
N TYR A 350 -20.83 -1.26 -19.03
CA TYR A 350 -21.86 -0.29 -18.65
C TYR A 350 -21.40 1.16 -18.86
N ALA A 351 -20.16 1.48 -18.45
CA ALA A 351 -19.60 2.83 -18.63
C ALA A 351 -19.50 3.22 -20.11
N ASP A 352 -19.03 2.31 -20.96
CA ASP A 352 -18.92 2.56 -22.40
C ASP A 352 -20.29 2.65 -23.07
N LEU A 353 -21.22 1.79 -22.68
CA LEU A 353 -22.60 1.81 -23.17
C LEU A 353 -23.29 3.14 -22.82
N LEU A 354 -23.20 3.60 -21.57
CA LEU A 354 -23.75 4.89 -21.14
C LEU A 354 -23.13 6.07 -21.91
N ARG A 355 -21.82 6.05 -22.15
CA ARG A 355 -21.14 7.10 -22.93
C ARG A 355 -21.64 7.15 -24.36
N ARG A 356 -21.76 5.99 -25.01
CA ARG A 356 -22.30 5.88 -26.38
C ARG A 356 -23.76 6.33 -26.42
N PHE A 357 -24.56 5.93 -25.43
CA PHE A 357 -25.95 6.33 -25.32
C PHE A 357 -26.10 7.84 -25.17
N ALA A 358 -25.35 8.45 -24.24
CA ALA A 358 -25.37 9.89 -24.00
C ALA A 358 -24.89 10.71 -25.20
N LYS A 359 -24.01 10.15 -26.04
CA LYS A 359 -23.54 10.76 -27.29
C LYS A 359 -24.47 10.52 -28.49
N SER A 360 -25.55 9.77 -28.29
CA SER A 360 -26.49 9.37 -29.34
C SER A 360 -25.85 8.58 -30.48
N ASP A 361 -24.90 7.69 -30.15
CA ASP A 361 -24.35 6.76 -31.14
C ASP A 361 -25.46 5.83 -31.67
N ASP A 362 -25.35 5.42 -32.93
CA ASP A 362 -26.34 4.54 -33.57
C ASP A 362 -26.45 3.18 -32.86
N TYR A 363 -27.65 2.59 -32.88
CA TYR A 363 -27.99 1.25 -32.37
C TYR A 363 -27.87 1.02 -30.84
N VAL A 364 -27.51 2.04 -30.05
CA VAL A 364 -27.28 1.88 -28.60
C VAL A 364 -28.54 1.56 -27.79
N MET A 365 -29.72 2.04 -28.21
CA MET A 365 -30.98 1.73 -27.52
C MET A 365 -31.28 0.22 -27.47
N ARG A 366 -30.85 -0.54 -28.47
CA ARG A 366 -31.02 -2.00 -28.48
C ARG A 366 -30.07 -2.70 -27.52
N GLU A 367 -28.84 -2.18 -27.41
CA GLU A 367 -27.81 -2.70 -26.50
C GLU A 367 -28.08 -2.33 -25.02
N PHE A 368 -28.85 -1.25 -24.76
CA PHE A 368 -29.20 -0.79 -23.40
C PHE A 368 -30.41 -1.52 -22.79
N LEU A 369 -31.31 -2.04 -23.63
CA LEU A 369 -32.54 -2.72 -23.18
C LEU A 369 -32.39 -4.25 -23.06
N LEU A 370 -31.25 -4.80 -23.51
CA LEU A 370 -30.87 -6.20 -23.42
C LEU A 370 -29.84 -6.38 -22.31
#